data_AF-A0A7V8CUK0-F1
#
_entry.id   AF-A0A7V8CUK0-F1
#
_cell.length_a   1.000
_cell.length_b   1.000
_cell.length_c   1.000
_cell.angle_alpha   90.00
_cell.angle_beta   90.00
_cell.angle_gamma   90.00
#
_symmetry.space_group_name_H-M   'P 1'
#
loop_
_entity.id
_entity.type
_entity.pdbx_description
1 polymer ?
#
loop_
_entity_poly.entity_id
_entity_poly.type
_entity_poly.pdbx_seq_one_letter_code
_entity_poly.pdbx_strand_id
1 'polypeptide(L)'
;MTRKPLLILLMILFLTALQVQWASPVEGYDADNINALSPEVLGLYPGVLIVFLLAVFARRGMALVRQAGICTALLAVYWLLANYVTFELRVASWSTFSTAEAWLHVLPVSIFSILACGGAFFTTTLFILRQQR
;
A
#
# COMPACT_ATOMS: atom_id res chain seq x y z
N MET A 1 4.57 1.55 -25.38
CA MET A 1 3.42 1.31 -24.45
C MET A 1 3.79 0.57 -23.16
N THR A 2 4.92 -0.16 -23.09
CA THR A 2 5.33 -1.00 -21.94
C THR A 2 5.88 -0.28 -20.70
N ARG A 3 6.29 0.99 -20.80
CA ARG A 3 6.95 1.71 -19.69
C ARG A 3 6.00 2.19 -18.58
N LYS A 4 4.74 2.51 -18.92
CA LYS A 4 3.75 3.06 -17.97
C LYS A 4 3.34 2.07 -16.85
N PRO A 5 2.96 0.81 -17.15
CA PRO A 5 2.64 -0.15 -16.08
C PRO A 5 3.86 -0.43 -15.19
N LEU A 6 5.07 -0.44 -15.77
CA LEU A 6 6.31 -0.57 -15.01
C LEU A 6 6.52 0.62 -14.05
N LEU A 7 6.30 1.85 -14.51
CA LEU A 7 6.39 3.04 -13.65
C LEU A 7 5.39 3.00 -12.50
N ILE A 8 4.15 2.59 -12.77
CA ILE A 8 3.13 2.44 -11.73
C ILE A 8 3.54 1.36 -10.73
N LEU A 9 4.07 0.23 -11.20
CA LEU A 9 4.56 -0.84 -10.32
C LEU A 9 5.74 -0.36 -9.44
N LEU A 10 6.74 0.28 -10.04
CA LEU A 10 7.89 0.82 -9.31
C LEU A 10 7.46 1.86 -8.27
N MET A 11 6.49 2.70 -8.62
CA MET A 11 5.90 3.66 -7.68
C MET A 11 5.17 2.96 -6.53
N ILE A 12 4.42 1.89 -6.79
CA ILE A 12 3.76 1.11 -5.74
C ILE A 12 4.80 0.48 -4.81
N LEU A 13 5.86 -0.11 -5.34
CA LEU A 13 6.95 -0.69 -4.55
C LEU A 13 7.59 0.37 -3.66
N PHE A 14 7.97 1.52 -4.23
CA PHE A 14 8.58 2.62 -3.50
C PHE A 14 7.67 3.17 -2.40
N LEU A 15 6.41 3.45 -2.73
CA LEU A 15 5.45 4.02 -1.77
C LEU A 15 5.08 3.02 -0.68
N THR A 16 5.00 1.72 -1.00
CA THR A 16 4.78 0.67 0.00
C THR A 16 5.96 0.59 0.96
N ALA A 17 7.20 0.64 0.45
CA ALA A 17 8.38 0.67 1.31
C ALA A 17 8.40 1.90 2.22
N LEU A 18 8.11 3.08 1.68
CA LEU A 18 8.07 4.31 2.46
C LEU A 18 6.97 4.27 3.54
N GLN A 19 5.77 3.85 3.17
CA GLN A 19 4.61 3.80 4.06
C GLN A 19 4.78 2.77 5.18
N VAL A 20 5.28 1.57 4.87
CA VAL A 20 5.51 0.51 5.87
C VAL A 20 6.62 0.90 6.83
N GLN A 21 7.72 1.50 6.33
CA GLN A 21 8.79 1.98 7.20
C GLN A 21 8.32 3.11 8.13
N TRP A 22 7.50 4.02 7.62
CA TRP A 22 6.92 5.09 8.44
C TRP A 22 6.00 4.51 9.53
N ALA A 23 5.17 3.52 9.18
CA ALA A 23 4.23 2.92 10.11
C ALA A 23 4.82 1.83 11.02
N SER A 24 6.12 1.52 10.88
CA SER A 24 6.77 0.48 11.66
C SER A 24 6.91 0.89 13.13
N PRO A 25 6.67 -0.02 14.08
CA PRO A 25 6.97 0.22 15.50
C PRO A 25 8.47 0.46 15.71
N VAL A 26 8.80 1.35 16.66
CA VAL A 26 10.15 1.93 16.90
C VAL A 26 11.09 0.99 17.67
N GLU A 27 10.58 -0.04 18.36
CA GLU A 27 11.40 -0.95 19.16
C GLU A 27 10.98 -2.43 19.01
N GLY A 28 11.99 -3.31 18.95
CA GLY A 28 11.90 -4.70 19.39
C GLY A 28 11.68 -5.77 18.32
N TYR A 29 12.67 -6.68 18.24
CA TYR A 29 12.61 -8.02 17.65
C TYR A 29 13.08 -8.20 16.19
N ASP A 30 13.88 -9.25 15.99
CA ASP A 30 14.76 -9.53 14.84
C ASP A 30 14.12 -9.26 13.48
N ALA A 31 14.73 -8.31 12.76
CA ALA A 31 14.44 -8.02 11.36
C ALA A 31 14.68 -9.23 10.43
N ASP A 32 15.37 -10.26 10.90
CA ASP A 32 15.86 -11.38 10.09
C ASP A 32 14.85 -12.52 9.87
N ASN A 33 13.75 -12.61 10.64
CA ASN A 33 12.91 -13.82 10.63
C ASN A 33 11.56 -13.73 9.90
N ILE A 34 11.17 -12.57 9.34
CA ILE A 34 9.92 -12.46 8.56
C ILE A 34 10.16 -11.86 7.17
N ASN A 35 10.88 -12.61 6.33
CA ASN A 35 11.04 -12.31 4.90
C ASN A 35 9.68 -12.12 4.17
N ALA A 36 8.59 -12.69 4.69
CA ALA A 36 7.25 -12.52 4.14
C ALA A 36 6.65 -11.11 4.29
N LEU A 37 7.20 -10.29 5.20
CA LEU A 37 6.82 -8.89 5.43
C LEU A 37 7.81 -7.90 4.80
N SER A 38 8.70 -8.37 3.93
CA SER A 38 9.60 -7.45 3.23
C SER A 38 8.76 -6.46 2.41
N PRO A 39 9.12 -5.16 2.37
CA PRO A 39 8.37 -4.17 1.62
C PRO A 39 8.19 -4.50 0.14
N GLU A 40 9.14 -5.23 -0.44
CA GLU A 40 9.11 -5.70 -1.83
C GLU A 40 8.00 -6.75 -2.01
N VAL A 41 7.91 -7.72 -1.10
CA VAL A 41 6.85 -8.75 -1.12
C VAL A 41 5.49 -8.08 -0.88
N LEU A 42 5.41 -7.17 0.09
CA LEU A 42 4.19 -6.43 0.41
C LEU A 42 3.74 -5.53 -0.74
N GLY A 43 4.65 -4.95 -1.54
CA GLY A 43 4.29 -4.09 -2.66
C GLY A 43 4.02 -4.82 -3.97
N LEU A 44 4.64 -6.00 -4.19
CA LEU A 44 4.56 -6.70 -5.48
C LEU A 44 3.18 -7.28 -5.76
N TYR A 45 2.57 -7.97 -4.78
CA TYR A 45 1.23 -8.56 -4.93
C TYR A 45 0.14 -7.52 -5.25
N PRO A 46 -0.05 -6.45 -4.45
CA PRO A 46 -1.01 -5.40 -4.79
C PRO A 46 -0.60 -4.66 -6.06
N GLY A 47 0.70 -4.52 -6.34
CA GLY A 47 1.21 -3.91 -7.56
C GLY A 47 0.76 -4.63 -8.83
N VAL A 48 0.94 -5.95 -8.89
CA VAL A 48 0.49 -6.77 -10.02
C VAL A 48 -1.03 -6.69 -10.18
N LEU A 49 -1.78 -6.79 -9.08
CA LEU A 49 -3.24 -6.68 -9.11
C LEU A 49 -3.69 -5.31 -9.65
N ILE A 50 -3.09 -4.21 -9.18
CA ILE A 50 -3.45 -2.85 -9.61
C ILE A 50 -3.13 -2.64 -11.09
N VAL A 51 -1.97 -3.10 -11.57
CA VAL A 51 -1.62 -3.01 -13.00
C VAL A 51 -2.64 -3.79 -13.85
N PHE A 52 -3.04 -4.98 -13.39
CA PHE A 52 -4.09 -5.76 -14.06
C PHE A 52 -5.44 -5.03 -14.07
N LEU A 53 -5.87 -4.49 -12.93
CA LEU A 53 -7.13 -3.74 -12.82
C LEU A 53 -7.15 -2.50 -13.71
N LEU A 54 -6.05 -1.74 -13.77
CA LEU A 54 -5.91 -0.59 -14.67
C LEU A 54 -6.08 -1.01 -16.13
N ALA A 55 -5.51 -2.15 -16.54
CA ALA A 55 -5.71 -2.66 -17.89
C ALA A 55 -7.18 -3.04 -18.16
N VAL A 56 -7.85 -3.67 -17.19
CA VAL A 56 -9.29 -3.99 -17.28
C VAL A 56 -10.14 -2.72 -17.36
N PHE A 57 -9.89 -1.73 -16.50
CA PHE A 57 -10.64 -0.48 -16.48
C PHE A 57 -10.45 0.34 -17.75
N ALA A 58 -9.23 0.36 -18.31
CA ALA A 58 -8.94 0.99 -19.59
C ALA A 58 -9.76 0.34 -20.72
N ARG A 59 -9.84 -0.99 -20.77
CA ARG A 59 -10.67 -1.71 -21.75
C ARG A 59 -12.16 -1.45 -21.60
N ARG A 60 -12.62 -1.16 -20.38
CA ARG A 60 -14.02 -0.81 -20.09
C ARG A 60 -14.34 0.68 -20.29
N GLY A 61 -13.39 1.50 -20.76
CA GLY A 61 -13.60 2.93 -21.00
C GLY A 61 -13.88 3.74 -19.73
N MET A 62 -13.45 3.25 -18.56
CA MET A 62 -13.74 3.90 -17.28
C MET A 62 -13.05 5.26 -17.17
N ALA A 63 -13.72 6.25 -16.55
CA ALA A 63 -13.13 7.57 -16.31
C ALA A 63 -11.84 7.50 -15.48
N LEU A 64 -10.79 8.21 -15.89
CA LEU A 64 -9.44 8.12 -15.30
C LEU A 64 -9.42 8.41 -13.79
N VAL A 65 -10.19 9.39 -13.34
CA VAL A 65 -10.33 9.73 -11.91
C VAL A 65 -10.85 8.55 -11.11
N ARG A 66 -11.85 7.83 -11.66
CA ARG A 66 -12.43 6.65 -11.02
C ARG A 66 -11.44 5.48 -11.00
N GLN A 67 -10.66 5.29 -12.06
CA GLN A 67 -9.63 4.25 -12.09
C GLN A 67 -8.57 4.49 -11.01
N ALA A 68 -8.01 5.70 -10.97
CA ALA A 68 -7.02 6.09 -9.97
C ALA A 68 -7.62 5.98 -8.56
N GLY A 69 -8.83 6.47 -8.35
CA GLY A 69 -9.51 6.44 -7.04
C GLY A 69 -9.73 5.02 -6.52
N ILE A 70 -10.22 4.10 -7.35
CA ILE A 70 -10.41 2.70 -6.95
C ILE A 70 -9.07 2.05 -6.62
N CYS A 71 -8.05 2.24 -7.46
CA CYS A 71 -6.73 1.65 -7.22
C CYS A 71 -6.08 2.20 -5.95
N THR A 72 -6.17 3.51 -5.71
CA THR A 72 -5.69 4.14 -4.47
C THR A 72 -6.43 3.61 -3.25
N ALA A 73 -7.76 3.48 -3.31
CA ALA A 73 -8.56 2.98 -2.19
C ALA A 73 -8.19 1.53 -1.85
N LEU A 74 -8.03 0.68 -2.86
CA LEU A 74 -7.58 -0.72 -2.67
C LEU A 74 -6.19 -0.78 -2.03
N LEU A 75 -5.26 0.06 -2.52
CA LEU A 75 -3.90 0.11 -1.98
C LEU A 75 -3.87 0.61 -0.53
N ALA A 76 -4.70 1.61 -0.20
CA ALA A 76 -4.84 2.14 1.16
C ALA A 76 -5.39 1.09 2.13
N VAL A 77 -6.43 0.34 1.74
CA VAL A 77 -6.96 -0.77 2.55
C VAL A 77 -5.91 -1.85 2.75
N TYR A 78 -5.18 -2.20 1.68
CA TYR A 78 -4.11 -3.17 1.75
C TYR A 78 -2.99 -2.75 2.72
N TRP A 79 -2.52 -1.50 2.63
CA TRP A 79 -1.51 -0.95 3.54
C TRP A 79 -1.97 -0.93 4.99
N LEU A 80 -3.23 -0.55 5.24
CA LEU A 80 -3.80 -0.58 6.58
C LEU A 80 -3.79 -1.99 7.17
N LEU A 81 -4.18 -2.99 6.38
CA LEU A 81 -4.16 -4.39 6.79
C LEU A 81 -2.72 -4.88 7.01
N ALA A 82 -1.77 -4.49 6.15
CA ALA A 82 -0.37 -4.84 6.30
C ALA A 82 0.23 -4.29 7.60
N ASN A 83 -0.07 -3.04 7.95
CA ASN A 83 0.37 -2.44 9.21
C ASN A 83 -0.26 -3.14 10.41
N TYR A 84 -1.55 -3.48 10.33
CA TYR A 84 -2.23 -4.24 11.37
C TYR A 84 -1.58 -5.60 11.61
N VAL A 85 -1.37 -6.39 10.55
CA VAL A 85 -0.71 -7.70 10.63
C VAL A 85 0.72 -7.57 11.15
N THR A 86 1.44 -6.52 10.75
CA THR A 86 2.80 -6.26 11.24
C THR A 86 2.80 -5.97 12.74
N PHE A 87 1.85 -5.16 13.22
CA PHE A 87 1.69 -4.87 14.65
C PHE A 87 1.29 -6.13 15.44
N GLU A 88 0.35 -6.92 14.92
CA GLU A 88 -0.08 -8.18 15.53
C GLU A 88 1.11 -9.15 15.69
N LEU A 89 1.91 -9.33 14.64
CA LEU A 89 3.03 -10.26 14.66
C LEU A 89 4.22 -9.80 15.51
N ARG A 90 4.49 -8.49 15.54
CA ARG A 90 5.69 -7.94 16.22
C ARG A 90 5.43 -7.48 17.65
N VAL A 91 4.22 -7.02 17.94
CA VAL A 91 3.88 -6.39 19.23
C VAL A 91 2.80 -7.17 19.96
N ALA A 92 1.67 -7.46 19.30
CA ALA A 92 0.53 -8.08 19.98
C ALA A 92 0.75 -9.56 20.30
N SER A 93 1.56 -10.28 19.51
CA SER A 93 1.88 -11.70 19.70
C SER A 93 2.54 -12.03 21.04
N TRP A 94 3.13 -11.03 21.71
CA TRP A 94 3.81 -11.16 23.01
C TRP A 94 3.04 -10.49 24.16
N SER A 95 1.82 -10.00 23.92
CA SER A 95 1.01 -9.22 24.86
C SER A 95 -0.46 -9.66 24.85
N THR A 96 -1.26 -9.20 25.82
CA THR A 96 -2.70 -9.48 25.92
C THR A 96 -3.54 -8.37 25.27
N PHE A 97 -3.09 -7.84 24.13
CA PHE A 97 -3.90 -6.85 23.40
C PHE A 97 -5.18 -7.50 22.86
N SER A 98 -6.32 -6.88 23.12
CA SER A 98 -7.54 -7.16 22.38
C SER A 98 -7.45 -6.59 20.96
N THR A 99 -8.25 -7.13 20.04
CA THR A 99 -8.32 -6.64 18.65
C THR A 99 -8.63 -5.13 18.59
N ALA A 100 -9.47 -4.63 19.49
CA ALA A 100 -9.82 -3.21 19.54
C ALA A 100 -8.63 -2.33 19.95
N GLU A 101 -7.83 -2.76 20.93
CA GLU A 101 -6.65 -2.03 21.38
C GLU A 101 -5.56 -2.02 20.31
N ALA A 102 -5.35 -3.13 19.59
CA ALA A 102 -4.43 -3.17 18.46
C ALA A 102 -4.81 -2.12 17.38
N TRP A 103 -6.10 -1.98 17.05
CA TRP A 103 -6.55 -0.94 16.12
C TRP A 103 -6.34 0.48 16.64
N LEU A 104 -6.49 0.72 17.95
CA LEU A 104 -6.21 2.03 18.55
C LEU A 104 -4.75 2.44 18.41
N HIS A 105 -3.82 1.48 18.37
CA HIS A 105 -2.40 1.75 18.12
C HIS A 105 -2.08 1.89 16.62
N VAL A 106 -2.67 1.05 15.77
CA VAL A 106 -2.34 0.99 14.34
C VAL A 106 -2.93 2.17 13.56
N LEU A 107 -4.17 2.58 13.84
CA LEU A 107 -4.88 3.60 13.06
C LEU A 107 -4.17 4.96 13.05
N PRO A 108 -3.77 5.55 14.19
CA PRO A 108 -3.18 6.90 14.20
C PRO A 108 -1.89 6.97 13.39
N VAL A 109 -1.04 5.94 13.48
CA VAL A 109 0.23 5.87 12.75
C VAL A 109 0.02 5.58 11.26
N SER A 110 -0.99 4.77 10.93
CA SER A 110 -1.30 4.39 9.54
C SER A 110 -1.99 5.51 8.76
N ILE A 111 -2.86 6.30 9.38
CA ILE A 111 -3.67 7.31 8.67
C ILE A 111 -2.79 8.34 7.98
N PHE A 112 -1.78 8.90 8.67
CA PHE A 112 -0.93 9.93 8.08
C PHE A 112 -0.08 9.40 6.92
N SER A 113 0.53 8.23 7.09
CA SER A 113 1.36 7.60 6.05
C SER A 113 0.52 7.19 4.84
N ILE A 114 -0.67 6.61 5.05
CA ILE A 114 -1.59 6.21 3.98
C ILE A 114 -2.13 7.43 3.24
N LEU A 115 -2.48 8.52 3.92
CA LEU A 115 -2.95 9.74 3.25
C LEU A 115 -1.85 10.37 2.39
N ALA A 116 -0.62 10.46 2.91
CA ALA A 116 0.51 11.01 2.18
C ALA A 116 0.88 10.14 0.96
N CYS A 117 1.13 8.84 1.16
CA CYS A 117 1.52 7.92 0.10
C CYS A 117 0.37 7.64 -0.88
N GLY A 118 -0.87 7.55 -0.39
CA GLY A 118 -2.07 7.37 -1.21
C GLY A 118 -2.36 8.59 -2.08
N GLY A 119 -2.18 9.80 -1.55
CA GLY A 119 -2.28 11.05 -2.30
C GLY A 119 -1.22 11.15 -3.40
N ALA A 120 0.03 10.80 -3.09
CA ALA A 120 1.11 10.71 -4.08
C ALA A 120 0.77 9.69 -5.18
N PHE A 121 0.35 8.47 -4.80
CA PHE A 121 -0.02 7.43 -5.75
C PHE A 121 -1.18 7.88 -6.66
N PHE A 122 -2.23 8.47 -6.09
CA PHE A 122 -3.40 8.95 -6.84
C PHE A 122 -3.01 10.02 -7.87
N THR A 123 -2.31 11.06 -7.43
CA THR A 123 -1.94 12.20 -8.28
C THR A 123 -1.00 11.80 -9.41
N THR A 124 0.02 11.00 -9.10
CA THR A 124 0.97 10.53 -10.12
C THR A 124 0.32 9.53 -11.09
N THR A 125 -0.51 8.60 -10.61
CA THR A 125 -1.26 7.69 -11.49
C THR A 125 -2.17 8.45 -12.43
N LEU A 126 -2.91 9.44 -11.93
CA LEU A 126 -3.76 10.30 -12.73
C LEU A 126 -2.97 11.05 -13.81
N PHE A 127 -1.78 11.57 -13.47
CA PHE A 127 -0.89 12.23 -14.43
C PHE A 127 -0.40 11.26 -15.52
N ILE A 128 0.06 10.06 -15.15
CA ILE A 128 0.52 9.02 -16.10
C ILE A 128 -0.59 8.58 -17.05
N LEU A 129 -1.81 8.40 -16.53
CA LEU A 129 -2.98 8.02 -17.31
C LEU A 129 -3.46 9.16 -18.23
N ARG A 130 -3.35 10.43 -17.82
CA ARG A 130 -3.70 11.58 -18.66
C ARG A 130 -2.81 11.72 -19.88
N GLN A 131 -1.51 11.43 -19.76
CA GLN A 131 -0.58 11.36 -20.90
C GLN A 131 -0.89 10.23 -21.90
N GLN A 132 -2.00 9.50 -21.73
CA GLN A 132 -2.42 8.40 -22.59
C GLN A 132 -3.57 8.79 -23.54
N ARG A 133 -4.19 9.95 -23.33
CA ARG A 133 -5.04 10.61 -24.33
C ARG A 133 -4.20 11.56 -25.17
#